data_AF-A0AAE0CV53-F1
#
_entry.id   AF-A0AAE0CV53-F1
#
_cell.length_a   1.000
_cell.length_b   1.000
_cell.length_c   1.000
_cell.angle_alpha   90.00
_cell.angle_beta   90.00
_cell.angle_gamma   90.00
#
_symmetry.space_group_name_H-M   'P 1'
#
loop_
_entity.id
_entity.type
_entity.pdbx_description
1 polymer ?
#
loop_
_entity_poly.entity_id
_entity_poly.type
_entity_poly.pdbx_seq_one_letter_code
_entity_poly.pdbx_strand_id
1 'polypeptide(L)'
;MASSPSFKRSDTISGTMPEALRQSRYHTKKCFARFVEQGKRLMKRQHLMGELEKSIEDKNERSKVLDGLLGYILSSTQDAAVVPPYVALAVRPNPGYWEFVNVNADDLSVDEINVIDYLKFKEMILDENWAKDENALEIDFGAVDFTTPHLTLSSSIGNGMNYISKFMSSRLISSSDKAKPLVDYLLDLNHRGENLMINESLSTVEKLQAALIVAEASISELPKDTISGISA
;
A
#
# COMPACT_ATOMS: atom_id res chain seq x y z
N MET A 1 18.53 -2.54 30.93
CA MET A 1 17.48 -2.45 29.90
C MET A 1 18.16 -2.04 28.61
N ALA A 2 18.36 -2.98 27.69
CA ALA A 2 18.97 -2.68 26.40
C ALA A 2 17.93 -1.96 25.54
N SER A 3 18.27 -0.76 25.07
CA SER A 3 17.48 -0.04 24.10
C SER A 3 17.35 -0.88 22.83
N SER A 4 16.12 -1.26 22.49
CA SER A 4 15.79 -1.79 21.17
C SER A 4 16.34 -0.81 20.11
N PRO A 5 16.92 -1.29 19.00
CA PRO A 5 17.33 -0.41 17.92
C PRO A 5 16.09 0.38 17.47
N SER A 6 16.10 1.70 17.66
CA SER A 6 15.04 2.56 17.16
C SER A 6 15.19 2.65 15.65
N PHE A 7 14.46 1.82 14.93
CA PHE A 7 14.29 2.00 13.49
C PHE A 7 13.71 3.40 13.26
N LYS A 8 14.51 4.26 12.65
CA LYS A 8 13.96 5.47 12.08
C LYS A 8 13.15 5.01 10.88
N ARG A 9 11.92 5.51 10.77
CA ARG A 9 10.97 5.26 9.67
C ARG A 9 11.55 5.54 8.25
N SER A 10 12.74 6.14 8.18
CA SER A 10 13.49 6.52 6.99
C SER A 10 14.44 5.45 6.44
N ASP A 11 14.75 4.40 7.21
CA ASP A 11 15.81 3.48 6.81
C ASP A 11 15.22 2.30 6.02
N THR A 12 15.66 2.12 4.77
CA THR A 12 15.20 1.01 3.91
C THR A 12 15.78 -0.31 4.37
N ILE A 13 15.09 -1.42 4.06
CA ILE A 13 15.59 -2.77 4.32
C ILE A 13 16.88 -3.00 3.53
N SER A 14 16.95 -2.56 2.27
CA SER A 14 18.18 -2.65 1.46
C SER A 14 19.39 -1.93 2.09
N GLY A 15 19.17 -0.77 2.73
CA GLY A 15 20.23 -0.01 3.39
C GLY A 15 20.65 -0.58 4.75
N THR A 16 19.71 -1.16 5.50
CA THR A 16 19.97 -1.67 6.86
C THR A 16 20.42 -3.13 6.88
N MET A 17 19.98 -3.94 5.90
CA MET A 17 20.25 -5.36 5.86
C MET A 17 21.75 -5.71 5.79
N PRO A 18 22.61 -5.04 4.99
CA PRO A 18 24.04 -5.33 4.99
C PRO A 18 24.68 -5.25 6.38
N GLU A 19 24.30 -4.24 7.18
CA GLU A 19 24.77 -4.07 8.55
C GLU A 19 24.21 -5.17 9.46
N ALA A 20 22.93 -5.55 9.30
CA ALA A 20 22.30 -6.67 10.00
C ALA A 20 23.07 -7.98 9.80
N LEU A 21 23.44 -8.27 8.55
CA LEU A 21 24.18 -9.46 8.17
C LEU A 21 25.63 -9.41 8.71
N ARG A 22 26.18 -8.23 8.93
CA ARG A 22 27.55 -8.04 9.45
C ARG A 22 27.63 -8.25 10.97
N GLN A 23 26.64 -7.78 11.72
CA GLN A 23 26.58 -7.89 13.19
C GLN A 23 26.62 -9.34 13.71
N SER A 24 26.11 -10.29 12.92
CA SER A 24 26.11 -11.71 13.29
C SER A 24 26.56 -12.61 12.14
N ARG A 25 27.59 -12.16 11.41
CA ARG A 25 28.06 -12.76 10.14
C ARG A 25 28.17 -14.28 10.18
N TYR A 26 28.73 -14.86 11.24
CA TYR A 26 28.83 -16.32 11.38
C TYR A 26 27.46 -17.01 11.40
N HIS A 27 26.55 -16.55 12.26
CA HIS A 27 25.20 -17.11 12.37
C HIS A 27 24.36 -16.86 11.12
N THR A 28 24.48 -15.66 10.54
CA THR A 28 23.84 -15.30 9.29
C THR A 28 24.30 -16.21 8.16
N LYS A 29 25.61 -16.45 8.01
CA LYS A 29 26.16 -17.33 6.98
C LYS A 29 25.60 -18.75 7.12
N LYS A 30 25.59 -19.29 8.34
CA LYS A 30 25.03 -20.62 8.64
C LYS A 30 23.53 -20.67 8.32
N CYS A 31 22.79 -19.60 8.63
CA CYS A 31 21.36 -19.49 8.35
C CYS A 31 21.04 -19.45 6.85
N PHE A 32 21.69 -18.56 6.09
CA PHE A 32 21.48 -18.47 4.65
C PHE A 32 21.95 -19.72 3.90
N ALA A 33 23.01 -20.39 4.37
CA ALA A 33 23.40 -21.71 3.85
C ALA A 33 22.26 -22.75 4.00
N ARG A 34 21.56 -22.76 5.15
CA ARG A 34 20.40 -23.63 5.38
C ARG A 34 19.17 -23.23 4.56
N PHE A 35 19.01 -21.95 4.22
CA PHE A 35 17.94 -21.51 3.32
C PHE A 35 18.11 -22.14 1.93
N VAL A 36 19.34 -22.14 1.40
CA VAL A 36 19.64 -22.66 0.05
C VAL A 36 19.87 -24.18 -0.02
N GLU A 37 20.11 -24.85 1.11
CA GLU A 37 20.44 -26.28 1.19
C GLU A 37 19.44 -27.20 0.47
N GLN A 38 18.15 -26.89 0.51
CA GLN A 38 17.10 -27.70 -0.12
C GLN A 38 16.83 -27.34 -1.59
N GLY A 39 17.69 -26.53 -2.21
CA GLY A 39 17.53 -26.11 -3.59
C GLY A 39 16.45 -25.05 -3.76
N LYS A 40 15.83 -25.04 -4.95
CA LYS A 40 14.79 -24.07 -5.32
C LYS A 40 13.51 -24.31 -4.52
N ARG A 41 13.03 -23.29 -3.80
CA ARG A 41 11.79 -23.39 -3.02
C ARG A 41 11.25 -22.03 -2.60
N LEU A 42 9.96 -21.98 -2.28
CA LEU A 42 9.34 -20.85 -1.60
C LEU A 42 9.33 -21.11 -0.09
N MET A 43 9.93 -20.22 0.69
CA MET A 43 9.93 -20.29 2.15
C MET A 43 8.96 -19.26 2.71
N LYS A 44 8.06 -19.68 3.61
CA LYS A 44 7.21 -18.76 4.39
C LYS A 44 7.96 -18.31 5.65
N ARG A 45 7.47 -17.25 6.30
CA ARG A 45 8.01 -16.73 7.57
C ARG A 45 8.37 -17.83 8.58
N GLN A 46 7.49 -18.80 8.79
CA GLN A 46 7.73 -19.90 9.73
C GLN A 46 8.94 -20.78 9.35
N HIS A 47 9.19 -20.98 8.05
CA HIS A 47 10.37 -21.72 7.58
C HIS A 47 11.64 -20.89 7.80
N LEU A 48 11.59 -19.59 7.51
CA LEU A 48 12.72 -18.68 7.72
C LEU A 48 13.13 -18.63 9.20
N MET A 49 12.15 -18.42 10.09
CA MET A 49 12.39 -18.39 11.53
C MET A 49 12.88 -19.75 12.05
N GLY A 50 12.29 -20.86 11.59
CA GLY A 50 12.70 -22.20 11.99
C GLY A 50 14.14 -22.53 11.59
N GLU A 51 14.58 -22.15 10.38
CA GLU A 51 15.97 -22.37 9.97
C GLU A 51 16.96 -21.42 10.67
N LEU A 52 16.55 -20.19 11.00
CA LEU A 52 17.34 -19.29 11.84
C LEU A 52 17.57 -19.88 13.24
N GLU A 53 16.52 -20.37 13.89
CA GLU A 53 16.61 -20.97 15.22
C GLU A 53 17.50 -22.22 15.23
N LYS A 54 17.43 -23.05 14.19
CA LYS A 54 18.30 -24.23 14.03
C LYS A 54 19.76 -23.87 13.73
N SER A 55 20.02 -22.65 13.24
CA SER A 55 21.38 -22.20 12.92
C SER A 55 22.18 -21.83 14.17
N ILE A 56 21.51 -21.48 15.27
CA ILE A 56 22.14 -20.93 16.46
C ILE A 56 21.85 -21.84 17.66
N GLU A 57 22.85 -22.62 18.05
CA GLU A 57 22.73 -23.60 19.15
C GLU A 57 22.71 -22.92 20.52
N ASP A 58 23.53 -21.89 20.72
CA ASP A 58 23.57 -21.12 21.96
C ASP A 58 22.31 -20.27 22.13
N LYS A 59 21.60 -20.45 23.25
CA LYS A 59 20.33 -19.77 23.49
C LYS A 59 20.49 -18.26 23.65
N ASN A 60 21.60 -17.79 24.22
CA ASN A 60 21.81 -16.36 24.47
C ASN A 60 22.14 -15.64 23.16
N GLU A 61 23.01 -16.21 22.33
CA GLU A 61 23.32 -15.68 21.00
C GLU A 61 22.09 -15.71 20.10
N ARG A 62 21.29 -16.79 20.17
CA ARG A 62 20.03 -16.88 19.42
C ARG A 62 19.07 -15.75 19.80
N SER A 63 18.88 -15.48 21.09
CA SER A 63 18.04 -14.38 21.54
C SER A 63 18.58 -13.03 21.06
N LYS A 64 19.90 -12.79 21.11
CA LYS A 64 20.50 -11.54 20.60
C LYS A 64 20.24 -11.33 19.11
N VAL A 65 20.33 -12.38 18.28
CA VAL A 65 20.06 -12.27 16.84
C VAL A 65 18.57 -12.04 16.56
N LEU A 66 17.69 -12.72 17.29
CA LEU A 66 16.23 -12.58 17.16
C LEU A 66 15.74 -11.20 17.60
N ASP A 67 16.30 -10.64 18.67
CA ASP A 67 16.00 -9.30 19.17
C ASP A 67 16.71 -8.19 18.34
N GLY A 68 17.60 -8.59 17.43
CA GLY A 68 18.37 -7.70 16.56
C GLY A 68 17.70 -7.38 15.22
N LEU A 69 18.45 -6.64 14.40
CA LEU A 69 18.01 -6.17 13.09
C LEU A 69 17.66 -7.32 12.13
N LEU A 70 18.46 -8.40 12.12
CA LEU A 70 18.20 -9.57 11.29
C LEU A 70 16.89 -10.27 11.69
N GLY A 71 16.64 -10.43 12.99
CA GLY A 71 15.40 -10.99 13.51
C GLY A 71 14.17 -10.15 13.12
N TYR A 72 14.28 -8.83 13.18
CA TYR A 72 13.23 -7.93 12.69
C TYR A 72 12.94 -8.10 11.18
N ILE A 73 13.98 -8.13 10.34
CA ILE A 73 13.83 -8.27 8.88
C ILE A 73 13.15 -9.61 8.55
N LEU A 74 13.65 -10.72 9.11
CA LEU A 74 13.10 -12.05 8.85
C LEU A 74 11.69 -12.23 9.40
N SER A 75 11.38 -11.64 10.56
CA SER A 75 10.02 -11.69 11.12
C SER A 75 9.02 -10.84 10.33
N SER A 76 9.48 -9.77 9.69
CA SER A 76 8.68 -8.90 8.81
C SER A 76 8.60 -9.42 7.37
N THR A 77 9.40 -10.44 7.01
CA THR A 77 9.37 -11.09 5.70
C THR A 77 8.13 -11.98 5.58
N GLN A 78 7.34 -11.77 4.53
CA GLN A 78 6.13 -12.57 4.28
C GLN A 78 6.48 -13.92 3.65
N ASP A 79 7.31 -13.89 2.62
CA ASP A 79 7.92 -15.06 2.01
C ASP A 79 9.24 -14.76 1.30
N ALA A 80 10.01 -15.82 1.08
CA ALA A 80 11.30 -15.78 0.40
C ALA A 80 11.29 -16.77 -0.76
N ALA A 81 11.68 -16.30 -1.95
CA ALA A 81 11.95 -17.13 -3.10
C ALA A 81 13.44 -17.52 -3.09
N VAL A 82 13.71 -18.81 -2.93
CA VAL A 82 15.08 -19.34 -2.89
C VAL A 82 15.41 -19.93 -4.25
N VAL A 83 16.44 -19.38 -4.89
CA VAL A 83 17.05 -19.88 -6.12
C VAL A 83 18.57 -19.83 -5.90
N PRO A 84 19.20 -20.92 -5.43
CA PRO A 84 20.59 -20.89 -4.98
C PRO A 84 21.55 -20.28 -6.02
N PRO A 85 22.52 -19.44 -5.59
CA PRO A 85 22.83 -19.08 -4.20
C PRO A 85 21.95 -17.95 -3.63
N TYR A 86 20.94 -17.50 -4.35
CA TYR A 86 20.14 -16.33 -4.03
C TYR A 86 18.91 -16.63 -3.17
N VAL A 87 18.63 -15.71 -2.26
CA VAL A 87 17.44 -15.69 -1.42
C VAL A 87 16.78 -14.32 -1.58
N ALA A 88 15.74 -14.25 -2.40
CA ALA A 88 14.94 -13.06 -2.60
C ALA A 88 13.85 -12.97 -1.53
N LEU A 89 13.79 -11.88 -0.78
CA LEU A 89 12.91 -11.66 0.36
C LEU A 89 11.85 -10.61 0.02
N ALA A 90 10.58 -10.92 0.24
CA ALA A 90 9.49 -9.93 0.23
C ALA A 90 9.19 -9.48 1.66
N VAL A 91 9.75 -8.32 2.02
CA VAL A 91 9.65 -7.76 3.36
C VAL A 91 8.48 -6.80 3.42
N ARG A 92 7.66 -6.91 4.48
CA ARG A 92 6.50 -6.05 4.70
C ARG A 92 6.59 -5.37 6.07
N PRO A 93 7.39 -4.29 6.20
CA PRO A 93 7.56 -3.59 7.48
C PRO A 93 6.26 -2.98 8.01
N ASN A 94 5.38 -2.52 7.09
CA ASN A 94 4.11 -1.86 7.43
C ASN A 94 2.99 -2.30 6.49
N PRO A 95 1.71 -2.20 6.91
CA PRO A 95 0.58 -2.43 6.02
C PRO A 95 0.62 -1.49 4.81
N GLY A 96 0.50 -2.07 3.61
CA GLY A 96 0.51 -1.33 2.34
C GLY A 96 1.91 -0.93 1.86
N TYR A 97 2.98 -1.37 2.53
CA TYR A 97 4.35 -1.04 2.17
C TYR A 97 5.20 -2.31 2.08
N TRP A 98 5.88 -2.47 0.95
CA TRP A 98 6.69 -3.63 0.62
C TRP A 98 8.08 -3.20 0.16
N GLU A 99 9.07 -3.97 0.56
CA GLU A 99 10.45 -3.85 0.09
C GLU A 99 10.93 -5.23 -0.34
N PHE A 100 11.67 -5.28 -1.43
CA PHE A 100 12.20 -6.52 -1.97
C PHE A 100 13.72 -6.45 -2.01
N VAL A 101 14.36 -7.47 -1.46
CA VAL A 101 15.82 -7.55 -1.42
C VAL A 101 16.26 -8.94 -1.83
N ASN A 102 17.33 -9.02 -2.59
CA ASN A 102 18.01 -10.26 -2.93
C ASN A 102 19.27 -10.39 -2.08
N VAL A 103 19.48 -11.56 -1.48
CA VAL A 103 20.67 -11.84 -0.68
C VAL A 103 21.41 -13.03 -1.28
N ASN A 104 22.70 -12.84 -1.56
CA ASN A 104 23.56 -13.96 -1.94
C ASN A 104 24.01 -14.72 -0.68
N ALA A 105 23.65 -15.99 -0.58
CA ALA A 105 24.00 -16.83 0.56
C ALA A 105 25.52 -17.07 0.71
N ASP A 106 26.30 -16.92 -0.37
CA ASP A 106 27.73 -17.22 -0.41
C ASP A 106 28.63 -16.11 0.12
N ASP A 107 28.28 -14.84 -0.07
CA ASP A 107 29.08 -13.71 0.41
C ASP A 107 28.31 -12.73 1.32
N LEU A 108 26.98 -12.91 1.41
CA LEU A 108 26.02 -12.06 2.11
C LEU A 108 25.93 -10.64 1.50
N SER A 109 26.22 -10.50 0.20
CA SER A 109 25.85 -9.31 -0.56
C SER A 109 24.33 -9.16 -0.63
N VAL A 110 23.88 -7.91 -0.65
CA VAL A 110 22.46 -7.55 -0.65
C VAL A 110 22.22 -6.60 -1.80
N ASP A 111 21.29 -6.96 -2.67
CA ASP A 111 20.82 -6.12 -3.76
C ASP A 111 19.37 -5.72 -3.48
N GLU A 112 19.06 -4.43 -3.65
CA GLU A 112 17.67 -3.98 -3.74
C GLU A 112 17.11 -4.43 -5.10
N ILE A 113 15.94 -5.05 -5.07
CA ILE A 113 15.27 -5.52 -6.28
C ILE A 113 13.86 -4.91 -6.34
N ASN A 114 13.29 -4.81 -7.54
CA ASN A 114 11.90 -4.38 -7.69
C ASN A 114 10.93 -5.57 -7.57
N VAL A 115 9.63 -5.28 -7.66
CA VAL A 115 8.59 -6.33 -7.59
C VAL A 115 8.65 -7.30 -8.77
N ILE A 116 9.00 -6.82 -9.96
CA ILE A 116 9.11 -7.64 -11.18
C ILE A 116 10.22 -8.67 -11.01
N ASP A 117 11.40 -8.25 -10.56
CA ASP A 117 12.54 -9.11 -10.28
C ASP A 117 12.20 -10.17 -9.23
N TYR A 118 11.51 -9.76 -8.15
CA TYR A 118 11.07 -10.69 -7.11
C TYR A 118 10.06 -11.73 -7.64
N LEU A 119 9.13 -11.32 -8.51
CA LEU A 119 8.19 -12.25 -9.14
C LEU A 119 8.91 -13.24 -10.07
N LYS A 120 9.90 -12.79 -10.84
CA LYS A 120 10.76 -13.67 -11.64
C LYS A 120 11.49 -14.71 -10.79
N PHE A 121 11.98 -14.35 -9.60
CA PHE A 121 12.54 -15.34 -8.66
C PHE A 121 11.52 -16.41 -8.27
N LYS A 122 10.25 -16.05 -8.09
CA LYS A 122 9.18 -17.03 -7.79
C LYS A 122 8.88 -17.93 -8.98
N GLU A 123 8.92 -17.39 -10.18
CA GLU A 123 8.72 -18.14 -11.42
C GLU A 123 9.88 -19.11 -11.67
N MET A 124 11.14 -18.69 -11.47
CA MET A 124 12.35 -19.52 -11.62
C MET A 124 12.36 -20.79 -10.75
N ILE A 125 11.58 -20.80 -9.65
CA ILE A 125 11.39 -21.99 -8.81
C ILE A 125 10.66 -23.09 -9.58
N LEU A 126 9.74 -22.72 -10.47
CA LEU A 126 8.88 -23.62 -11.24
C LEU A 126 9.39 -23.80 -12.67
N ASP A 127 9.66 -22.70 -13.38
CA ASP A 127 10.07 -22.69 -14.78
C ASP A 127 11.05 -21.53 -15.05
N GLU A 128 12.30 -21.88 -15.39
CA GLU A 128 13.33 -20.89 -15.72
C GLU A 128 13.14 -20.23 -17.08
N ASN A 129 12.53 -20.92 -18.04
CA ASN A 129 12.31 -20.37 -19.37
C ASN A 129 11.24 -19.31 -19.31
N TRP A 130 10.14 -19.57 -18.59
CA TRP A 130 9.09 -18.59 -18.35
C TRP A 130 9.62 -17.33 -17.65
N ALA A 131 10.42 -17.49 -16.59
CA ALA A 131 10.98 -16.36 -15.84
C ALA A 131 11.94 -15.47 -16.66
N LYS A 132 12.46 -15.97 -17.78
CA LYS A 132 13.37 -15.27 -18.70
C LYS A 132 12.68 -14.85 -20.00
N ASP A 133 11.40 -15.13 -20.17
CA ASP A 133 10.67 -14.74 -21.37
C ASP A 133 10.40 -13.23 -21.35
N GLU A 134 11.02 -12.51 -22.28
CA GLU A 134 10.84 -11.07 -22.46
C GLU A 134 9.41 -10.71 -22.90
N ASN A 135 8.63 -11.68 -23.37
CA ASN A 135 7.23 -11.51 -23.80
C ASN A 135 6.21 -11.98 -22.76
N ALA A 136 6.65 -12.35 -21.54
CA ALA A 136 5.74 -12.71 -20.47
C ALA A 136 4.78 -11.55 -20.17
N LEU A 137 3.47 -11.86 -20.06
CA LEU A 137 2.45 -10.84 -19.82
C LEU A 137 2.55 -10.30 -18.39
N GLU A 138 2.87 -9.02 -18.26
CA GLU A 138 2.82 -8.27 -17.00
C GLU A 138 1.56 -7.39 -16.96
N ILE A 139 0.77 -7.51 -15.90
CA ILE A 139 -0.44 -6.71 -15.69
C ILE A 139 -0.15 -5.64 -14.64
N ASP A 140 -0.02 -4.38 -15.06
CA ASP A 140 0.23 -3.24 -14.19
C ASP A 140 -0.93 -2.25 -14.19
N PHE A 141 -1.68 -2.21 -13.08
CA PHE A 141 -2.76 -1.24 -12.86
C PHE A 141 -2.24 0.13 -12.36
N GLY A 142 -0.99 0.20 -11.88
CA GLY A 142 -0.36 1.44 -11.46
C GLY A 142 -0.18 2.43 -12.62
N ALA A 143 -0.06 1.92 -13.84
CA ALA A 143 0.02 2.72 -15.06
C ALA A 143 -1.30 3.41 -15.46
N VAL A 144 -2.43 3.13 -14.78
CA VAL A 144 -3.77 3.62 -15.18
C VAL A 144 -4.34 4.68 -14.21
N ASP A 145 -3.82 4.81 -12.99
CA ASP A 145 -4.40 5.69 -11.96
C ASP A 145 -3.67 7.05 -11.86
N PHE A 146 -4.01 7.99 -12.75
CA PHE A 146 -3.38 9.33 -12.77
C PHE A 146 -4.17 10.41 -12.03
N THR A 147 -5.45 10.18 -11.74
CA THR A 147 -6.35 11.26 -11.27
C THR A 147 -6.71 11.18 -9.79
N THR A 148 -6.51 10.02 -9.15
CA THR A 148 -6.89 9.80 -7.77
C THR A 148 -5.70 10.03 -6.84
N PRO A 149 -5.78 10.96 -5.89
CA PRO A 149 -4.71 11.13 -4.90
C PRO A 149 -4.56 9.87 -4.04
N HIS A 150 -3.34 9.36 -3.92
CA HIS A 150 -3.04 8.20 -3.07
C HIS A 150 -2.76 8.59 -1.62
N LEU A 151 -3.33 7.81 -0.71
CA LEU A 151 -3.07 7.90 0.72
C LEU A 151 -1.77 7.16 1.05
N THR A 152 -0.81 7.85 1.66
CA THR A 152 0.52 7.28 1.98
C THR A 152 0.65 6.78 3.41
N LEU A 153 -0.35 7.02 4.27
CA LEU A 153 -0.35 6.58 5.66
C LEU A 153 -1.11 5.27 5.81
N SER A 154 -0.48 4.24 6.38
CA SER A 154 -1.11 2.94 6.65
C SER A 154 -2.38 3.07 7.52
N SER A 155 -2.44 4.06 8.42
CA SER A 155 -3.63 4.35 9.24
C SER A 155 -4.84 4.85 8.43
N SER A 156 -4.64 5.26 7.19
CA SER A 156 -5.72 5.74 6.31
C SER A 156 -6.36 4.62 5.49
N ILE A 157 -5.81 3.40 5.53
CA ILE A 157 -6.40 2.22 4.88
C ILE A 157 -7.82 1.99 5.43
N GLY A 158 -8.78 1.81 4.53
CA GLY A 158 -10.20 1.65 4.89
C GLY A 158 -10.98 2.96 5.10
N ASN A 159 -10.32 4.12 5.09
CA ASN A 159 -10.94 5.44 5.32
C ASN A 159 -11.09 6.29 4.05
N GLY A 160 -11.20 5.65 2.88
CA GLY A 160 -11.20 6.32 1.57
C GLY A 160 -12.30 7.37 1.40
N MET A 161 -13.53 7.09 1.88
CA MET A 161 -14.66 8.02 1.74
C MET A 161 -14.42 9.34 2.48
N ASN A 162 -13.84 9.30 3.68
CA ASN A 162 -13.51 10.51 4.44
C ASN A 162 -12.48 11.37 3.68
N TYR A 163 -11.50 10.72 3.05
CA TYR A 163 -10.49 11.43 2.29
C TYR A 163 -11.04 12.01 0.98
N ILE A 164 -11.80 11.22 0.22
CA ILE A 164 -12.47 11.68 -1.00
C ILE A 164 -13.41 12.84 -0.66
N SER A 165 -14.18 12.75 0.43
CA SER A 165 -15.06 13.83 0.86
C SER A 165 -14.30 15.14 1.16
N LYS A 166 -13.17 15.06 1.89
CA LYS A 166 -12.30 16.22 2.15
C LYS A 166 -11.68 16.78 0.87
N PHE A 167 -11.24 15.91 -0.03
CA PHE A 167 -10.64 16.29 -1.31
C PHE A 167 -11.65 16.94 -2.26
N MET A 168 -12.86 16.38 -2.34
CA MET A 168 -13.95 16.95 -3.12
C MET A 168 -14.38 18.30 -2.54
N SER A 169 -14.54 18.38 -1.21
CA SER A 169 -14.86 19.64 -0.53
C SER A 169 -13.83 20.74 -0.83
N SER A 170 -12.53 20.43 -0.76
CA SER A 170 -11.49 21.42 -1.05
C SER A 170 -11.48 21.84 -2.53
N ARG A 171 -11.75 20.91 -3.46
CA ARG A 171 -11.89 21.23 -4.89
C ARG A 171 -13.08 22.14 -5.16
N LEU A 172 -14.25 21.83 -4.60
CA LEU A 172 -15.48 22.59 -4.78
C LEU A 172 -15.37 24.03 -4.25
N ILE A 173 -14.69 24.24 -3.12
CA ILE A 173 -14.54 25.57 -2.51
C ILE A 173 -13.55 26.46 -3.30
N SER A 174 -12.59 25.86 -4.00
CA SER A 174 -11.46 26.63 -4.57
C SER A 174 -11.81 27.56 -5.74
N SER A 175 -12.91 27.33 -6.47
CA SER A 175 -13.37 28.21 -7.57
C SER A 175 -14.78 27.86 -8.05
N SER A 176 -15.57 28.85 -8.48
CA SER A 176 -16.95 28.65 -9.03
C SER A 176 -16.97 27.60 -10.14
N ASP A 177 -16.01 27.65 -11.07
CA ASP A 177 -15.91 26.72 -12.20
C ASP A 177 -15.81 25.24 -11.79
N LYS A 178 -15.31 24.94 -10.59
CA LYS A 178 -15.16 23.57 -10.07
C LYS A 178 -16.43 23.04 -9.42
N ALA A 179 -17.39 23.90 -9.11
CA ALA A 179 -18.70 23.50 -8.61
C ALA A 179 -19.69 23.16 -9.74
N LYS A 180 -19.37 23.51 -10.99
CA LYS A 180 -20.22 23.21 -12.15
C LYS A 180 -20.59 21.72 -12.28
N PRO A 181 -19.67 20.74 -12.11
CA PRO A 181 -20.04 19.31 -12.13
C PRO A 181 -21.10 18.92 -11.10
N LEU A 182 -21.16 19.59 -9.95
CA LEU A 182 -22.21 19.35 -8.96
C LEU A 182 -23.55 19.91 -9.44
N VAL A 183 -23.54 21.10 -10.06
CA VAL A 183 -24.75 21.69 -10.67
C VAL A 183 -25.26 20.79 -11.79
N ASP A 184 -24.38 20.35 -12.68
CA ASP A 184 -24.73 19.46 -13.79
C ASP A 184 -25.32 18.13 -13.28
N TYR A 185 -24.72 17.53 -12.26
CA TYR A 185 -25.27 16.33 -11.62
C TYR A 185 -26.68 16.54 -11.04
N LEU A 186 -26.93 17.69 -10.41
CA LEU A 186 -28.24 18.00 -9.82
C LEU A 186 -29.29 18.30 -10.90
N LEU A 187 -28.91 18.91 -12.03
CA LEU A 187 -29.79 19.14 -13.19
C LEU A 187 -30.22 17.82 -13.84
N ASP A 188 -29.27 16.88 -13.99
CA ASP A 188 -29.49 15.58 -14.62
C ASP A 188 -30.22 14.57 -13.72
N LEU A 189 -30.45 14.92 -12.44
CA LEU A 189 -31.03 14.01 -11.48
C LEU A 189 -32.52 13.77 -11.80
N ASN A 190 -32.81 12.60 -12.36
CA ASN A 190 -34.16 12.20 -12.74
C ASN A 190 -34.53 10.84 -12.13
N HIS A 191 -35.78 10.70 -11.69
CA HIS A 191 -36.34 9.41 -11.30
C HIS A 191 -37.69 9.18 -11.98
N ARG A 192 -37.76 8.14 -12.83
CA ARG A 192 -38.99 7.73 -13.55
C ARG A 192 -39.60 8.83 -14.43
N GLY A 193 -38.76 9.66 -15.06
CA GLY A 193 -39.21 10.75 -15.93
C GLY A 193 -39.42 12.06 -15.18
N GLU A 194 -39.45 12.04 -13.85
CA GLU A 194 -39.57 13.25 -13.03
C GLU A 194 -38.18 13.81 -12.67
N ASN A 195 -37.98 15.09 -12.97
CA ASN A 195 -36.76 15.80 -12.59
C ASN A 195 -36.76 16.10 -11.09
N LEU A 196 -35.60 15.93 -10.45
CA LEU A 196 -35.40 16.13 -9.03
C LEU A 196 -34.46 17.32 -8.79
N MET A 197 -34.54 17.91 -7.60
CA MET A 197 -33.63 18.96 -7.07
C MET A 197 -33.70 20.32 -7.78
N ILE A 198 -33.23 20.42 -9.03
CA ILE A 198 -33.13 21.69 -9.78
C ILE A 198 -33.54 21.50 -11.24
N ASN A 199 -33.68 22.59 -11.99
CA ASN A 199 -34.08 22.57 -13.40
C ASN A 199 -33.22 23.54 -14.24
N GLU A 200 -33.43 23.57 -15.56
CA GLU A 200 -32.68 24.38 -16.53
C GLU A 200 -32.59 25.89 -16.21
N SER A 201 -33.54 26.43 -15.42
CA SER A 201 -33.46 27.82 -14.98
C SER A 201 -32.32 28.07 -13.99
N LEU A 202 -31.81 27.02 -13.34
CA LEU A 202 -30.73 27.04 -12.33
C LEU A 202 -29.43 26.40 -12.86
N SER A 203 -29.21 26.41 -14.18
CA SER A 203 -28.15 25.65 -14.86
C SER A 203 -26.69 26.11 -14.65
N THR A 204 -26.48 27.13 -13.82
CA THR A 204 -25.16 27.72 -13.52
C THR A 204 -25.00 27.90 -12.03
N VAL A 205 -23.76 27.84 -11.52
CA VAL A 205 -23.44 27.98 -10.09
C VAL A 205 -24.02 29.28 -9.53
N GLU A 206 -23.89 30.39 -10.24
CA GLU A 206 -24.34 31.71 -9.80
C GLU A 206 -25.86 31.80 -9.69
N LYS A 207 -26.60 31.26 -10.68
CA LYS A 207 -28.07 31.19 -10.65
C LYS A 207 -28.56 30.32 -9.51
N LEU A 208 -27.95 29.14 -9.31
CA LEU A 208 -28.31 28.24 -8.22
C LEU A 208 -28.05 28.91 -6.86
N GLN A 209 -26.90 29.56 -6.69
CA GLN A 209 -26.57 30.27 -5.45
C GLN A 209 -27.57 31.39 -5.16
N ALA A 210 -27.90 32.22 -6.15
CA ALA A 210 -28.87 33.30 -5.98
C ALA A 210 -30.27 32.76 -5.61
N ALA A 211 -30.71 31.68 -6.25
CA ALA A 211 -32.00 31.05 -5.96
C ALA A 211 -32.05 30.45 -4.55
N LEU A 212 -30.97 29.80 -4.10
CA LEU A 212 -30.88 29.23 -2.75
C LEU A 212 -30.95 30.31 -1.67
N ILE A 213 -30.31 31.47 -1.86
CA ILE A 213 -30.38 32.60 -0.91
C ILE A 213 -31.83 33.11 -0.77
N VAL A 214 -32.53 33.29 -1.88
CA VAL A 214 -33.94 33.74 -1.86
C VAL A 214 -34.85 32.68 -1.24
N ALA A 215 -34.63 31.41 -1.55
CA ALA A 215 -35.40 30.29 -1.00
C ALA A 215 -35.19 30.16 0.51
N GLU A 216 -33.95 30.24 1.00
CA GLU A 216 -33.62 30.20 2.42
C GLU A 216 -34.34 31.31 3.20
N ALA A 217 -34.29 32.55 2.70
CA ALA A 217 -34.97 33.69 3.32
C ALA A 217 -36.49 33.48 3.38
N SER A 218 -37.09 32.96 2.30
CA SER A 218 -38.54 32.75 2.21
C SER A 218 -39.03 31.59 3.09
N ILE A 219 -38.27 30.49 3.14
CA ILE A 219 -38.65 29.29 3.90
C ILE A 219 -38.43 29.50 5.41
N SER A 220 -37.44 30.31 5.80
CA SER A 220 -37.15 30.58 7.22
C SER A 220 -38.28 31.30 7.96
N GLU A 221 -39.19 31.97 7.24
CA GLU A 221 -40.37 32.64 7.80
C GLU A 221 -41.56 31.70 8.02
N LEU A 222 -41.56 30.52 7.39
CA LEU A 222 -42.66 29.57 7.46
C LEU A 222 -42.58 28.69 8.72
N PRO A 223 -43.72 28.23 9.25
CA PRO A 223 -43.73 27.20 10.29
C PRO A 223 -42.97 25.93 9.86
N LYS A 224 -42.28 25.27 10.79
CA LYS A 224 -41.48 24.06 10.50
C LYS A 224 -42.29 22.90 9.91
N ASP A 225 -43.59 22.88 10.17
CA ASP A 225 -44.51 21.81 9.76
C ASP A 225 -45.24 22.16 8.44
N THR A 226 -44.82 23.22 7.75
CA THR A 226 -45.42 23.62 6.47
C THR A 226 -45.13 22.55 5.41
N ILE A 227 -46.19 22.00 4.83
CA ILE A 227 -46.10 20.93 3.83
C ILE A 227 -45.55 21.52 2.52
N SER A 228 -44.55 20.85 1.93
CA SER A 228 -44.07 21.19 0.59
C SER A 228 -45.19 20.97 -0.44
N GLY A 229 -45.69 22.06 -1.02
CA GLY A 229 -46.76 22.02 -2.01
C GLY A 229 -46.21 21.49 -3.34
N ILE A 230 -46.36 20.19 -3.59
CA ILE A 230 -46.24 19.65 -4.95
C ILE A 230 -47.60 19.86 -5.60
N SER A 231 -47.73 20.90 -6.42
CA SER A 231 -48.82 20.96 -7.40
C SER A 231 -48.62 19.78 -8.35
N ALA A 232 -49.56 18.84 -8.35
CA ALA A 232 -49.70 17.85 -9.41
C ALA A 232 -50.07 18.51 -10.74
#